data_AF-A0A328RU91-F1
#
_entry.id   AF-A0A328RU91-F1
#
_cell.length_a   1.000
_cell.length_b   1.000
_cell.length_c   1.000
_cell.angle_alpha   90.00
_cell.angle_beta   90.00
_cell.angle_gamma   90.00
#
_symmetry.space_group_name_H-M   'P 1'
#
loop_
_entity.id
_entity.type
_entity.pdbx_description
1 polymer ?
#
loop_
_entity_poly.entity_id
_entity_poly.type
_entity_poly.pdbx_seq_one_letter_code
_entity_poly.pdbx_strand_id
1 'polypeptide(L)'
;MNEGKITYSDLKPYESLFTIAPSFLLGTMVKRNTNLVKKFNNVVLSNLEGLSDDEREKLDLILTSDVKELQAVMLEAYKKTNKKQFKILAKPNATDFIKMNLNELKKLV
;
A
#
# COMPACT_ATOMS: atom_id res chain seq x y z
N MET A 1 -12.56 -8.81 11.57
CA MET A 1 -12.71 -8.48 10.13
C MET A 1 -14.10 -7.92 9.92
N ASN A 2 -14.24 -6.68 9.47
CA ASN A 2 -15.53 -6.16 9.03
C ASN A 2 -15.64 -6.41 7.51
N GLU A 3 -16.56 -7.29 7.12
CA GLU A 3 -17.15 -7.37 5.77
C GLU A 3 -16.18 -7.50 4.56
N GLY A 4 -15.05 -8.19 4.69
CA GLY A 4 -14.18 -8.49 3.53
C GLY A 4 -13.65 -7.25 2.80
N LYS A 5 -13.55 -6.12 3.50
CA LYS A 5 -13.03 -4.86 2.96
C LYS A 5 -12.01 -4.27 3.90
N ILE A 6 -10.99 -3.66 3.33
CA ILE A 6 -9.95 -2.96 4.09
C ILE A 6 -10.48 -1.59 4.49
N THR A 7 -10.24 -1.20 5.74
CA THR A 7 -10.64 0.09 6.29
C THR A 7 -9.45 0.82 6.90
N TYR A 8 -9.64 2.08 7.30
CA TYR A 8 -8.61 2.82 8.03
C TYR A 8 -8.16 2.11 9.31
N SER A 9 -9.06 1.38 9.99
CA SER A 9 -8.73 0.65 11.22
C SER A 9 -7.66 -0.41 10.98
N ASP A 10 -7.66 -1.05 9.81
CA ASP A 10 -6.67 -2.05 9.42
C ASP A 10 -5.31 -1.41 9.08
N LEU A 11 -5.31 -0.17 8.59
CA LEU A 11 -4.08 0.60 8.32
C LEU A 11 -3.47 1.22 9.58
N LYS A 12 -4.30 1.51 10.59
CA LYS A 12 -3.90 2.27 11.78
C LYS A 12 -2.65 1.72 12.50
N PRO A 13 -2.48 0.40 12.67
CA PRO A 13 -1.27 -0.15 13.29
C PRO A 13 0.01 0.08 12.47
N TYR A 14 -0.13 0.26 11.16
CA TYR A 14 0.96 0.35 10.20
C TYR A 14 1.24 1.79 9.72
N GLU A 15 0.59 2.80 10.30
CA GLU A 15 0.71 4.19 9.84
C GLU A 15 2.14 4.71 9.81
N SER A 16 2.97 4.29 10.77
CA SER A 16 4.37 4.70 10.84
C SER A 16 5.14 4.34 9.58
N LEU A 17 4.83 3.19 8.96
CA LEU A 17 5.47 2.70 7.73
C LEU A 17 5.22 3.65 6.56
N PHE A 18 4.03 4.23 6.45
CA PHE A 18 3.70 5.21 5.40
C PHE A 18 4.48 6.51 5.54
N THR A 19 5.03 6.80 6.72
CA THR A 19 5.78 8.02 7.00
C THR A 19 7.30 7.88 6.94
N ILE A 20 7.82 6.64 6.81
CA ILE A 20 9.25 6.38 6.64
C ILE A 20 9.79 7.12 5.42
N ALA A 21 9.05 7.07 4.31
CA ALA A 21 9.37 7.85 3.12
C ALA A 21 8.84 9.29 3.27
N PRO A 22 9.70 10.32 3.10
CA PRO A 22 9.24 11.69 2.99
C PRO A 22 8.26 11.87 1.83
N SER A 23 7.22 12.68 2.03
CA SER A 23 6.15 12.87 1.03
C SER A 23 6.64 13.32 -0.35
N PHE A 24 7.69 14.14 -0.44
CA PHE A 24 8.26 14.57 -1.72
C PHE A 24 8.92 13.40 -2.48
N LEU A 25 9.57 12.48 -1.75
CA LEU A 25 10.21 11.30 -2.31
C LEU A 25 9.16 10.31 -2.81
N LEU A 26 8.13 10.05 -2.00
CA LEU A 26 7.00 9.22 -2.41
C LEU A 26 6.31 9.79 -3.65
N GLY A 27 6.06 11.10 -3.68
CA GLY A 27 5.47 11.76 -4.84
C GLY A 27 6.32 11.61 -6.10
N THR A 28 7.65 11.64 -5.98
CA THR A 28 8.58 11.39 -7.08
C THR A 28 8.50 9.94 -7.56
N MET A 29 8.43 8.97 -6.65
CA MET A 29 8.29 7.55 -6.99
C MET A 29 6.98 7.26 -7.72
N VAL A 30 5.87 7.85 -7.25
CA VAL A 30 4.57 7.77 -7.91
C VAL A 30 4.63 8.37 -9.31
N LYS A 31 5.18 9.59 -9.45
CA LYS A 31 5.31 10.26 -10.76
C LYS A 31 6.14 9.46 -11.76
N ARG A 32 7.19 8.78 -11.29
CA ARG A 32 8.07 7.94 -12.11
C ARG A 32 7.52 6.53 -12.34
N ASN A 33 6.37 6.20 -11.75
CA ASN A 33 5.81 4.86 -11.73
C ASN A 33 6.87 3.81 -11.33
N THR A 34 7.59 4.06 -10.22
CA THR A 34 8.70 3.20 -9.80
C THR A 34 8.19 1.85 -9.29
N ASN A 35 8.71 0.76 -9.83
CA ASN A 35 8.49 -0.59 -9.31
C ASN A 35 9.31 -0.78 -8.02
N LEU A 36 8.66 -0.55 -6.87
CA LEU A 36 9.27 -0.67 -5.55
C LEU A 36 9.53 -2.11 -5.17
N VAL A 37 8.66 -3.04 -5.58
CA VAL A 37 8.82 -4.48 -5.32
C VAL A 37 10.14 -4.96 -5.91
N LYS A 38 10.36 -4.68 -7.20
CA LYS A 38 11.62 -5.02 -7.88
C LYS A 38 12.82 -4.29 -7.27
N LYS A 39 12.66 -2.99 -6.95
CA LYS A 39 13.75 -2.18 -6.38
C LYS A 39 14.22 -2.70 -5.02
N PHE A 40 13.31 -3.22 -4.20
CA PHE A 40 13.56 -3.68 -2.84
C PHE A 40 13.33 -5.19 -2.68
N ASN A 41 13.53 -5.97 -3.75
CA ASN A 41 13.14 -7.37 -3.85
C ASN A 41 13.58 -8.21 -2.64
N ASN A 42 14.84 -8.10 -2.22
CA ASN A 42 15.37 -8.87 -1.10
C ASN A 42 14.66 -8.57 0.22
N VAL A 43 14.31 -7.30 0.46
CA VAL A 43 13.57 -6.88 1.66
C VAL A 43 12.14 -7.40 1.58
N VAL A 44 11.50 -7.32 0.42
CA VAL A 44 10.14 -7.83 0.21
C VAL A 44 10.07 -9.33 0.48
N LEU A 45 10.95 -10.12 -0.15
CA LEU A 45 10.99 -11.57 0.03
C LEU A 45 11.20 -11.97 1.49
N SER A 46 12.17 -11.33 2.17
CA SER A 46 12.43 -11.60 3.58
C SER A 46 11.23 -11.31 4.48
N ASN A 47 10.44 -10.26 4.18
CA ASN A 47 9.22 -9.98 4.94
C ASN A 47 8.08 -10.93 4.59
N LEU A 48 7.95 -11.36 3.31
CA LEU A 48 6.94 -12.33 2.89
C LEU A 48 7.12 -13.70 3.55
N GLU A 49 8.36 -14.14 3.75
CA GLU A 49 8.67 -15.38 4.47
C GLU A 49 8.24 -15.31 5.94
N GLY A 50 8.32 -14.13 6.56
CA GLY A 50 8.00 -13.90 7.97
C GLY A 50 6.52 -13.61 8.28
N LEU A 51 5.64 -13.56 7.29
CA LEU A 51 4.21 -13.27 7.52
C LEU A 51 3.53 -14.39 8.32
N SER A 52 2.81 -14.00 9.37
CA SER A 52 1.81 -14.84 10.04
C SER A 52 0.61 -15.12 9.14
N ASP A 53 -0.20 -16.13 9.49
CA ASP A 53 -1.40 -16.49 8.72
C ASP A 53 -2.38 -15.32 8.60
N ASP A 54 -2.63 -14.59 9.69
CA ASP A 54 -3.47 -13.38 9.70
C ASP A 54 -2.94 -12.28 8.76
N GLU A 55 -1.62 -12.14 8.64
CA GLU A 55 -1.00 -11.16 7.75
C GLU A 55 -1.03 -11.61 6.29
N ARG A 56 -0.93 -12.93 6.04
CA ARG A 56 -1.10 -13.52 4.71
C ARG A 56 -2.52 -13.32 4.21
N GLU A 57 -3.53 -13.53 5.04
CA GLU A 57 -4.94 -13.26 4.69
C GLU A 57 -5.16 -11.78 4.37
N LYS A 58 -4.59 -10.87 5.17
CA LYS A 58 -4.66 -9.43 4.87
C LYS A 58 -3.94 -9.07 3.58
N LEU A 59 -2.79 -9.69 3.31
CA LEU A 59 -2.07 -9.48 2.06
C LEU A 59 -2.91 -9.94 0.87
N ASP A 60 -3.49 -11.13 0.91
CA ASP A 60 -4.35 -11.64 -0.16
C ASP A 60 -5.55 -10.71 -0.40
N LEU A 61 -6.17 -10.22 0.67
CA LEU A 61 -7.23 -9.22 0.58
C LEU A 61 -6.76 -7.93 -0.12
N ILE A 62 -5.56 -7.42 0.23
CA ILE A 62 -5.00 -6.23 -0.44
C ILE A 62 -4.75 -6.50 -1.93
N LEU A 63 -4.19 -7.66 -2.27
CA LEU A 63 -3.83 -8.00 -3.63
C LEU A 63 -5.08 -8.19 -4.51
N THR A 64 -6.17 -8.68 -3.95
CA THR A 64 -7.44 -8.90 -4.67
C THR A 64 -8.35 -7.66 -4.69
N SER A 65 -8.11 -6.67 -3.83
CA SER A 65 -8.89 -5.43 -3.76
C SER A 65 -8.78 -4.56 -5.02
N ASP A 66 -9.85 -3.84 -5.35
CA ASP A 66 -9.80 -2.84 -6.43
C ASP A 66 -8.95 -1.63 -6.00
N VAL A 67 -8.15 -1.11 -6.93
CA VAL A 67 -7.26 0.02 -6.64
C VAL A 67 -8.03 1.26 -6.18
N LYS A 68 -9.25 1.50 -6.69
CA LYS A 68 -10.09 2.61 -6.25
C LYS A 68 -10.55 2.44 -4.81
N GLU A 69 -10.84 1.21 -4.38
CA GLU A 69 -11.19 0.93 -2.98
C GLU A 69 -10.00 1.23 -2.08
N LEU A 70 -8.80 0.73 -2.43
CA LEU A 70 -7.58 1.06 -1.68
C LEU A 70 -7.32 2.57 -1.62
N GLN A 71 -7.51 3.29 -2.74
CA GLN A 71 -7.39 4.75 -2.77
C GLN A 71 -8.43 5.46 -1.91
N ALA A 72 -9.65 4.93 -1.80
CA ALA A 72 -10.68 5.46 -0.90
C ALA A 72 -10.27 5.31 0.57
N VAL A 73 -9.68 4.18 0.94
CA VAL A 73 -9.12 3.97 2.30
C VAL A 73 -7.97 4.95 2.56
N MET A 74 -7.07 5.15 1.59
CA MET A 74 -6.00 6.16 1.70
C MET A 74 -6.56 7.58 1.84
N LEU A 75 -7.66 7.90 1.17
CA LEU A 75 -8.33 9.19 1.31
C LEU A 75 -8.91 9.38 2.71
N GLU A 76 -9.54 8.35 3.26
CA GLU A 76 -10.05 8.36 4.64
C GLU A 76 -8.89 8.54 5.64
N ALA A 77 -7.80 7.80 5.47
CA ALA A 77 -6.60 7.92 6.29
C ALA A 77 -6.01 9.35 6.24
N TYR A 78 -5.98 9.97 5.06
CA TYR A 78 -5.57 11.36 4.92
C TYR A 78 -6.49 12.31 5.70
N LYS A 79 -7.82 12.15 5.59
CA LYS A 79 -8.78 12.99 6.31
C LYS A 79 -8.60 12.93 7.83
N LYS A 80 -8.25 11.76 8.37
CA LYS A 80 -8.07 11.56 9.83
C LYS A 80 -6.71 12.03 10.35
N THR A 81 -5.68 12.01 9.52
CA THR A 81 -4.28 12.14 9.99
C THR A 81 -3.57 13.36 9.42
N ASN A 82 -4.10 13.92 8.33
CA ASN A 82 -3.47 14.95 7.51
C ASN A 82 -2.08 14.58 6.95
N LYS A 83 -1.69 13.29 6.99
CA LYS A 83 -0.39 12.83 6.46
C LYS A 83 -0.38 12.87 4.94
N LYS A 84 0.57 13.60 4.36
CA LYS A 84 0.65 13.85 2.91
C LYS A 84 0.85 12.57 2.09
N GLN A 85 1.45 11.54 2.66
CA GLN A 85 1.70 10.26 1.98
C GLN A 85 0.39 9.57 1.61
N PHE A 86 -0.58 9.53 2.53
CA PHE A 86 -1.92 9.04 2.24
C PHE A 86 -2.61 9.88 1.16
N LYS A 87 -2.47 11.21 1.21
CA LYS A 87 -3.00 12.09 0.15
C LYS A 87 -2.41 11.76 -1.22
N ILE A 88 -1.11 11.45 -1.29
CA ILE A 88 -0.44 11.12 -2.56
C ILE A 88 -0.99 9.81 -3.11
N LEU A 89 -1.10 8.78 -2.28
CA LEU A 89 -1.59 7.46 -2.70
C LEU A 89 -3.08 7.46 -3.05
N ALA A 90 -3.89 8.30 -2.39
CA ALA A 90 -5.32 8.44 -2.65
C ALA A 90 -5.67 9.09 -4.01
N LYS A 91 -4.71 9.72 -4.70
CA LYS A 91 -4.99 10.45 -5.94
C LYS A 91 -5.08 9.51 -7.15
N PRO A 92 -5.93 9.83 -8.15
CA PRO A 92 -6.03 9.05 -9.38
C PRO A 92 -4.70 8.86 -10.13
N ASN A 93 -3.77 9.81 -10.05
CA ASN A 93 -2.46 9.70 -10.71
C ASN A 93 -1.52 8.67 -10.04
N ALA A 94 -1.88 8.13 -8.87
CA ALA A 94 -1.17 7.02 -8.23
C ALA A 94 -1.70 5.64 -8.64
N THR A 95 -2.76 5.56 -9.45
CA THR A 95 -3.41 4.29 -9.81
C THR A 95 -2.45 3.31 -10.47
N ASP A 96 -1.71 3.75 -11.49
CA ASP A 96 -0.77 2.88 -12.21
C ASP A 96 0.38 2.43 -11.31
N PHE A 97 0.86 3.33 -10.44
CA PHE A 97 1.88 3.03 -9.45
C PHE A 97 1.44 1.95 -8.47
N ILE A 98 0.24 2.08 -7.92
CA ILE A 98 -0.32 1.08 -7.00
C ILE A 98 -0.53 -0.24 -7.74
N LYS A 99 -1.21 -0.21 -8.89
CA LYS A 99 -1.54 -1.40 -9.68
C LYS A 99 -0.30 -2.19 -10.08
N MET A 100 0.74 -1.50 -10.57
CA MET A 100 1.99 -2.15 -10.92
C MET A 100 2.66 -2.79 -9.71
N ASN A 101 2.77 -2.10 -8.58
CA ASN A 101 3.40 -2.68 -7.38
C ASN A 101 2.60 -3.87 -6.81
N LEU A 102 1.26 -3.81 -6.82
CA LEU A 102 0.42 -4.95 -6.44
C LEU A 102 0.61 -6.14 -7.38
N ASN A 103 0.64 -5.91 -8.70
CA ASN A 103 0.88 -6.97 -9.68
C ASN A 103 2.26 -7.58 -9.58
N GLU A 104 3.27 -6.80 -9.17
CA GLU A 104 4.62 -7.32 -8.92
C GLU A 104 4.67 -8.13 -7.63
N LEU A 105 3.99 -7.71 -6.56
CA LEU A 105 3.85 -8.51 -5.34
C LEU A 105 3.14 -9.85 -5.62
N LYS A 106 2.07 -9.85 -6.42
CA LYS A 106 1.34 -11.06 -6.83
C LYS A 106 2.20 -12.14 -7.50
N LYS A 107 3.36 -11.78 -8.06
CA LYS A 107 4.27 -12.74 -8.69
C LYS A 107 5.16 -13.47 -7.66
N LEU A 108 5.20 -12.98 -6.43
CA LEU A 108 6.07 -13.47 -5.35
C LEU A 108 5.30 -14.29 -4.29
N VAL A 109 3.97 -14.29 -4.36
CA VAL A 109 3.07 -15.05 -3.46
C VAL A 109 2.31 -16.11 -4.22
#